data_AF-A0A960U716-F1
#
_entry.id   AF-A0A960U716-F1
#
_cell.length_a   1.000
_cell.length_b   1.000
_cell.length_c   1.000
_cell.angle_alpha   90.00
_cell.angle_beta   90.00
_cell.angle_gamma   90.00
#
_symmetry.space_group_name_H-M   'P 1'
#
loop_
_entity.id
_entity.type
_entity.pdbx_description
1 polymer ?
#
loop_
_entity_poly.entity_id
_entity_poly.type
_entity_poly.pdbx_seq_one_letter_code
_entity_poly.pdbx_strand_id
1 'polypeptide(L)'
;GGCYLAVELFLRESGKLAGAFLVQFDEKPGHNTIHLALQAADEIDDFLIFNREMLEEVQLREKIMNVLIPMIGEDQSKFILSAHDPKKLSQPQQKYAIIMFSDLKGSTRTADVLMSRGKEIFEKYKNHRESPEYIDELVKLEKLTENYVKYINFYLGLSSRSVLKFGGVVDKYIGDAVMAAWGVPIDAPDPIFIARRAILATVFANRMTLKYNESMKQEGFEDLFIFQQRFVLHCGEVLAGIFGTPLRFDYTIMGAPVNEAARIESLETSAPGKVTFSREFYNLVNDFIEADHLGSFKLKGKENPIDIYRFKKFRNSNISEIAEEYIDRSKISISHAEDENFKDYLRDDWDID
;
A
#
# COMPACT_ATOMS: atom_id res chain seq x y z
N GLY A 1 -14.46 -59.12 -8.80
CA GLY A 1 -15.36 -59.31 -9.95
C GLY A 1 -16.10 -58.02 -10.24
N GLY A 2 -15.38 -56.91 -10.42
CA GLY A 2 -15.89 -55.67 -10.98
C GLY A 2 -15.41 -55.55 -12.43
N CYS A 3 -16.12 -54.77 -13.24
CA CYS A 3 -15.72 -54.49 -14.61
C CYS A 3 -14.97 -53.17 -14.65
N TYR A 4 -13.92 -53.09 -15.47
CA TYR A 4 -13.12 -51.88 -15.59
C TYR A 4 -13.10 -51.43 -17.04
N LEU A 5 -13.27 -50.14 -17.29
CA LEU A 5 -13.06 -49.52 -18.60
C LEU A 5 -11.78 -48.68 -18.53
N ALA A 6 -10.82 -49.00 -19.39
CA ALA A 6 -9.64 -48.18 -19.58
C ALA A 6 -9.93 -47.13 -20.67
N VAL A 7 -9.71 -45.86 -20.35
CA VAL A 7 -9.93 -44.74 -21.27
C VAL A 7 -8.63 -43.95 -21.38
N GLU A 8 -8.24 -43.66 -22.62
CA GLU A 8 -7.11 -42.82 -22.96
C GLU A 8 -7.61 -41.55 -23.64
N LEU A 9 -7.17 -40.40 -23.14
CA LEU A 9 -7.50 -39.08 -23.71
C LEU A 9 -6.32 -38.57 -24.51
N PHE A 10 -6.59 -38.11 -25.73
CA PHE A 10 -5.58 -37.55 -26.63
C PHE A 10 -5.91 -36.09 -26.98
N LEU A 11 -4.89 -35.24 -26.95
CA LEU A 11 -5.01 -33.85 -27.40
C LEU A 11 -5.28 -33.82 -28.91
N ARG A 12 -6.46 -33.33 -29.31
CA ARG A 12 -6.95 -33.36 -30.70
C ARG A 12 -5.98 -32.78 -31.73
N GLU A 13 -5.24 -31.74 -31.36
CA GLU A 13 -4.31 -31.04 -32.28
C GLU A 13 -2.93 -31.70 -32.39
N SER A 14 -2.48 -32.41 -31.35
CA SER A 14 -1.11 -32.97 -31.30
C SER A 14 -1.05 -34.49 -31.30
N GLY A 15 -2.18 -35.18 -31.10
CA GLY A 15 -2.26 -36.63 -30.95
C GLY A 15 -1.53 -37.17 -29.72
N LYS A 16 -1.06 -36.31 -28.82
CA LYS A 16 -0.35 -36.72 -27.60
C LYS A 16 -1.35 -37.15 -26.52
N LEU A 17 -0.98 -38.19 -25.78
CA LEU A 17 -1.72 -38.66 -24.61
C LEU A 17 -1.79 -37.53 -23.57
N ALA A 18 -2.99 -37.04 -23.30
CA ALA A 18 -3.30 -36.05 -22.27
C ALA A 18 -3.48 -36.70 -20.89
N GLY A 19 -3.93 -37.96 -20.86
CA GLY A 19 -4.12 -38.75 -19.65
C GLY A 19 -4.72 -40.12 -19.96
N ALA A 20 -4.63 -41.04 -19.01
CA ALA A 20 -5.25 -42.36 -19.08
C ALA A 20 -5.80 -42.76 -17.70
N PHE A 21 -6.94 -43.45 -17.66
CA PHE A 21 -7.58 -43.86 -16.41
C PHE A 21 -8.43 -45.12 -16.54
N LEU A 22 -8.71 -45.73 -15.39
CA LEU A 22 -9.51 -46.93 -15.21
C LEU A 22 -10.77 -46.58 -14.42
N VAL A 23 -11.94 -46.74 -15.04
CA VAL A 23 -13.23 -46.55 -14.37
C VAL A 23 -13.79 -47.90 -13.99
N GLN A 24 -14.12 -48.10 -12.71
CA GLN A 24 -14.71 -49.32 -12.19
C GLN A 24 -16.24 -49.26 -12.23
N PHE A 25 -16.86 -50.28 -12.77
CA PHE A 25 -18.30 -50.45 -12.85
C PHE A 25 -18.75 -51.72 -12.12
N ASP A 26 -19.96 -51.64 -11.57
CA ASP A 26 -20.60 -52.76 -10.87
C ASP A 26 -21.29 -53.74 -11.84
N GLU A 27 -21.57 -53.33 -13.07
CA GLU A 27 -22.23 -54.15 -14.10
C GLU A 27 -21.26 -54.68 -15.17
N LYS A 28 -21.55 -55.87 -15.73
CA LYS A 28 -20.77 -56.43 -16.85
C LYS A 28 -21.10 -55.71 -18.16
N PRO A 29 -20.11 -55.25 -18.93
CA PRO A 29 -20.37 -54.59 -20.21
C PRO A 29 -21.09 -55.54 -21.16
N GLY A 30 -22.34 -55.20 -21.52
CA GLY A 30 -23.18 -55.86 -22.52
C GLY A 30 -23.51 -54.94 -23.69
N HIS A 31 -24.59 -55.23 -24.44
CA HIS A 31 -25.03 -54.47 -25.64
C HIS A 31 -25.33 -52.97 -25.43
N ASN A 32 -25.20 -52.45 -24.21
CA ASN A 32 -25.44 -51.05 -23.86
C ASN A 32 -24.14 -50.26 -23.64
N THR A 33 -23.06 -50.64 -24.32
CA THR A 33 -21.74 -49.99 -24.27
C THR A 33 -21.81 -48.48 -24.52
N ILE A 34 -22.78 -48.02 -25.33
CA ILE A 34 -23.00 -46.59 -25.59
C ILE A 34 -23.43 -45.85 -24.32
N HIS A 35 -24.31 -46.42 -23.50
CA HIS A 35 -24.76 -45.76 -22.28
C HIS A 35 -23.63 -45.67 -21.24
N LEU A 36 -22.86 -46.75 -21.09
CA LEU A 36 -21.66 -46.76 -20.25
C LEU A 36 -20.59 -45.77 -20.75
N ALA A 37 -20.43 -45.62 -22.07
CA ALA A 37 -19.50 -44.64 -22.65
C ALA A 37 -19.97 -43.20 -22.47
N LEU A 38 -21.28 -42.93 -22.56
CA LEU A 38 -21.85 -41.60 -22.29
C LEU A 38 -21.71 -41.22 -20.82
N GLN A 39 -21.99 -42.14 -19.90
CA GLN A 39 -21.81 -41.89 -18.46
C GLN A 39 -20.34 -41.66 -18.11
N ALA A 40 -19.41 -42.43 -18.71
CA ALA A 40 -17.98 -42.18 -18.57
C ALA A 40 -17.58 -40.83 -19.19
N ALA A 41 -18.21 -40.40 -20.29
CA ALA A 41 -17.95 -39.10 -20.92
C ALA A 41 -18.42 -37.93 -20.04
N ASP A 42 -19.60 -38.04 -19.40
CA ASP A 42 -20.08 -37.03 -18.46
C ASP A 42 -19.13 -36.89 -17.25
N GLU A 43 -18.64 -38.00 -16.69
CA GLU A 43 -17.66 -37.98 -15.59
C GLU A 43 -16.30 -37.38 -16.02
N ILE A 44 -15.91 -37.56 -17.29
CA ILE A 44 -14.70 -36.93 -17.87
C ILE A 44 -14.91 -35.43 -18.08
N ASP A 45 -16.06 -35.01 -18.59
CA ASP A 45 -16.38 -33.60 -18.80
C ASP A 45 -16.44 -32.85 -17.46
N ASP A 46 -17.07 -33.44 -16.43
CA ASP A 46 -17.05 -32.91 -15.06
C ASP A 46 -15.62 -32.80 -14.51
N PHE A 47 -14.76 -33.78 -14.78
CA PHE A 47 -13.35 -33.75 -14.37
C PHE A 47 -12.50 -32.71 -15.14
N LEU A 48 -12.75 -32.52 -16.43
CA LEU A 48 -12.08 -31.49 -17.25
C LEU A 48 -12.51 -30.09 -16.79
N ILE A 49 -13.79 -29.90 -16.47
CA ILE A 49 -14.31 -28.68 -15.86
C ILE A 49 -13.65 -28.45 -14.50
N PHE A 50 -13.64 -29.47 -13.62
CA PHE A 50 -13.01 -29.38 -12.31
C PHE A 50 -11.52 -29.00 -12.39
N ASN A 51 -10.75 -29.60 -13.30
CA ASN A 51 -9.34 -29.23 -13.49
C ASN A 51 -9.17 -27.82 -14.03
N ARG A 52 -10.03 -27.36 -14.95
CA ARG A 52 -9.99 -25.99 -15.44
C ARG A 52 -10.32 -25.00 -14.32
N GLU A 53 -11.36 -25.26 -13.54
CA GLU A 53 -11.74 -24.43 -12.39
C GLU A 53 -10.66 -24.42 -11.31
N MET A 54 -10.03 -25.56 -11.04
CA MET A 54 -8.87 -25.65 -10.13
C MET A 54 -7.68 -24.83 -10.64
N LEU A 55 -7.36 -24.91 -11.94
CA LEU A 55 -6.30 -24.11 -12.55
C LEU A 55 -6.60 -22.61 -12.47
N GLU A 56 -7.84 -22.21 -12.76
CA GLU A 56 -8.28 -20.81 -12.64
C GLU A 56 -8.21 -20.32 -11.19
N GLU A 57 -8.59 -21.13 -10.21
CA GLU A 57 -8.48 -20.78 -8.79
C GLU A 57 -7.00 -20.66 -8.34
N VAL A 58 -6.13 -21.57 -8.76
CA VAL A 58 -4.69 -21.51 -8.48
C VAL A 58 -4.08 -20.23 -9.05
N GLN A 59 -4.36 -19.93 -10.32
CA GLN A 59 -3.90 -18.69 -10.97
C GLN A 59 -4.44 -17.45 -10.25
N LEU A 60 -5.70 -17.47 -9.81
CA LEU A 60 -6.30 -16.38 -9.06
C LEU A 60 -5.65 -16.19 -7.68
N ARG A 61 -5.36 -17.27 -6.96
CA ARG A 61 -4.64 -17.24 -5.68
C ARG A 61 -3.23 -16.69 -5.85
N GLU A 62 -2.49 -17.13 -6.86
CA GLU A 62 -1.17 -16.57 -7.19
C GLU A 62 -1.27 -15.08 -7.52
N LYS A 63 -2.26 -14.69 -8.32
CA LYS A 63 -2.51 -13.28 -8.66
C LYS A 63 -2.76 -12.44 -7.41
N ILE A 64 -3.59 -12.90 -6.48
CA ILE A 64 -3.88 -12.20 -5.23
C ILE A 64 -2.63 -12.17 -4.34
N MET A 65 -1.87 -13.27 -4.23
CA MET A 65 -0.61 -13.30 -3.48
C MET A 65 0.39 -12.26 -3.98
N ASN A 66 0.59 -12.17 -5.30
CA ASN A 66 1.54 -11.22 -5.88
C ASN A 66 1.20 -9.75 -5.56
N VAL A 67 -0.06 -9.48 -5.23
CA VAL A 67 -0.54 -8.14 -4.88
C VAL A 67 -0.53 -7.93 -3.37
N LEU A 68 -0.93 -8.93 -2.59
CA LEU A 68 -1.02 -8.81 -1.13
C LEU A 68 0.36 -8.90 -0.47
N ILE A 69 1.29 -9.74 -0.97
CA ILE A 69 2.61 -9.89 -0.35
C ILE A 69 3.34 -8.55 -0.20
N PRO A 70 3.44 -7.69 -1.24
CA PRO A 70 4.06 -6.38 -1.09
C PRO A 70 3.33 -5.45 -0.11
N MET A 71 2.01 -5.62 0.07
CA MET A 71 1.19 -4.73 0.89
C MET A 71 1.16 -5.11 2.38
N ILE A 72 1.16 -6.41 2.68
CA ILE A 72 0.88 -6.94 4.02
C ILE A 72 1.77 -8.13 4.41
N GLY A 73 2.75 -8.49 3.58
CA GLY A 73 3.66 -9.60 3.82
C GLY A 73 3.08 -10.98 3.52
N GLU A 74 3.96 -11.97 3.43
CA GLU A 74 3.60 -13.31 2.96
C GLU A 74 2.69 -14.08 3.92
N ASP A 75 3.01 -14.08 5.21
CA ASP A 75 2.23 -14.83 6.21
C ASP A 75 0.78 -14.32 6.30
N GLN A 76 0.59 -13.01 6.33
CA GLN A 76 -0.74 -12.41 6.38
C GLN A 76 -1.50 -12.63 5.06
N SER A 77 -0.80 -12.58 3.92
CA SER A 77 -1.40 -12.90 2.61
C SER A 77 -1.90 -14.35 2.54
N LYS A 78 -1.10 -15.30 3.02
CA LYS A 78 -1.50 -16.73 3.13
C LYS A 78 -2.69 -16.89 4.06
N PHE A 79 -2.66 -16.25 5.23
CA PHE A 79 -3.77 -16.28 6.17
C PHE A 79 -5.07 -15.75 5.55
N ILE A 80 -5.02 -14.60 4.87
CA ILE A 80 -6.18 -14.02 4.18
C ILE A 80 -6.76 -15.00 3.15
N LEU A 81 -5.92 -15.57 2.29
CA LEU A 81 -6.34 -16.52 1.26
C LEU A 81 -6.84 -17.86 1.82
N SER A 82 -6.45 -18.21 3.04
CA SER A 82 -6.99 -19.38 3.75
C SER A 82 -8.34 -19.09 4.41
N ALA A 83 -8.57 -17.85 4.84
CA ALA A 83 -9.76 -17.44 5.58
C ALA A 83 -10.88 -16.85 4.71
N HIS A 84 -10.58 -16.46 3.47
CA HIS A 84 -11.51 -15.77 2.58
C HIS A 84 -11.55 -16.39 1.18
N ASP A 85 -12.68 -16.22 0.50
CA ASP A 85 -12.87 -16.64 -0.89
C ASP A 85 -12.01 -15.78 -1.85
N PRO A 86 -11.07 -16.39 -2.61
CA PRO A 86 -10.24 -15.68 -3.58
C PRO A 86 -11.05 -14.92 -4.65
N LYS A 87 -12.19 -15.47 -5.10
CA LYS A 87 -13.05 -14.80 -6.08
C LYS A 87 -13.59 -13.49 -5.51
N LYS A 88 -14.05 -13.51 -4.26
CA LYS A 88 -14.51 -12.28 -3.57
C LYS A 88 -13.38 -11.28 -3.39
N LEU A 89 -12.21 -11.70 -2.94
CA LEU A 89 -11.05 -10.81 -2.75
C LEU A 89 -10.58 -10.14 -4.05
N SER A 90 -10.72 -10.84 -5.18
CA SER A 90 -10.32 -10.31 -6.48
C SER A 90 -11.32 -9.31 -7.07
N GLN A 91 -12.58 -9.38 -6.65
CA GLN A 91 -13.64 -8.51 -7.16
C GLN A 91 -13.67 -7.18 -6.39
N PRO A 92 -14.03 -6.07 -7.06
CA PRO A 92 -14.27 -4.80 -6.38
C PRO A 92 -15.39 -4.90 -5.34
N GLN A 93 -15.11 -4.51 -4.10
CA GLN A 93 -16.04 -4.50 -2.98
C GLN A 93 -16.17 -3.09 -2.41
N GLN A 94 -17.39 -2.72 -2.01
CA GLN A 94 -17.60 -1.48 -1.25
C GLN A 94 -17.11 -1.70 0.19
N LYS A 95 -16.17 -0.87 0.62
CA LYS A 95 -15.57 -0.90 1.96
C LYS A 95 -15.49 0.49 2.54
N TYR A 96 -15.54 0.60 3.86
CA TYR A 96 -15.23 1.85 4.54
C TYR A 96 -13.72 1.93 4.79
N ALA A 97 -13.07 2.99 4.32
CA ALA A 97 -11.64 3.15 4.45
C ALA A 97 -11.25 4.49 5.07
N ILE A 98 -10.16 4.47 5.83
CA ILE A 98 -9.39 5.67 6.14
C ILE A 98 -8.30 5.79 5.08
N ILE A 99 -8.08 6.99 4.57
CA ILE A 99 -7.16 7.30 3.48
C ILE A 99 -6.14 8.29 4.00
N MET A 100 -4.86 7.98 3.82
CA MET A 100 -3.76 8.89 4.07
C MET A 100 -3.10 9.24 2.74
N PHE A 101 -2.91 10.54 2.53
CA PHE A 101 -1.95 11.05 1.56
C PHE A 101 -0.84 11.77 2.29
N SER A 102 0.37 11.65 1.76
CA SER A 102 1.50 12.44 2.20
C SER A 102 2.29 12.98 1.03
N ASP A 103 3.03 14.07 1.24
CA ASP A 103 3.86 14.74 0.23
C ASP A 103 5.12 15.32 0.90
N LEU A 104 6.26 15.39 0.21
CA LEU A 104 7.46 16.07 0.71
C LEU A 104 7.65 17.41 0.00
N LYS A 105 7.18 18.48 0.65
CA LYS A 105 7.32 19.81 0.07
C LYS A 105 8.80 20.16 -0.15
N GLY A 106 9.11 20.51 -1.39
CA GLY A 106 10.45 20.91 -1.82
C GLY A 106 11.19 19.82 -2.59
N SER A 107 10.73 18.56 -2.56
CA SER A 107 11.35 17.42 -3.26
C SER A 107 11.54 17.68 -4.76
N THR A 108 10.49 18.12 -5.45
CA THR A 108 10.49 18.45 -6.88
C THR A 108 11.45 19.58 -7.18
N ARG A 109 11.42 20.65 -6.35
CA ARG A 109 12.34 21.79 -6.50
C ARG A 109 13.80 21.36 -6.36
N THR A 110 14.10 20.49 -5.39
CA THR A 110 15.45 19.97 -5.20
C THR A 110 15.90 19.13 -6.40
N ALA A 111 15.03 18.25 -6.92
CA ALA A 111 15.32 17.51 -8.15
C ALA A 111 15.63 18.44 -9.34
N ASP A 112 14.84 19.50 -9.52
CA ASP A 112 15.07 20.48 -10.59
C ASP A 112 16.40 21.24 -10.43
N VAL A 113 16.79 21.56 -9.18
CA VAL A 113 18.07 22.19 -8.87
C VAL A 113 19.23 21.25 -9.21
N LEU A 114 19.14 19.97 -8.84
CA LEU A 114 20.16 18.96 -9.17
C LEU A 114 20.33 18.82 -10.69
N MET A 115 19.22 18.74 -11.41
CA MET A 115 19.22 18.64 -12.87
C MET A 115 19.80 19.90 -13.54
N SER A 116 19.48 21.08 -12.99
CA SER A 116 20.02 22.35 -13.49
C SER A 116 21.52 22.47 -13.25
N ARG A 117 22.01 22.12 -12.05
CA ARG A 117 23.44 22.07 -11.74
C ARG A 117 24.19 21.13 -12.69
N GLY A 118 23.65 19.95 -12.98
CA GLY A 118 24.26 19.02 -13.94
C GLY A 118 24.40 19.59 -15.36
N LYS A 119 23.37 20.32 -15.83
CA LYS A 119 23.43 21.01 -17.13
C LYS A 119 24.47 22.13 -17.14
N GLU A 120 24.55 22.92 -16.07
CA GLU A 120 25.53 24.00 -15.94
C GLU A 120 26.97 23.47 -15.96
N ILE A 121 27.25 22.40 -15.21
CA ILE A 121 28.56 21.73 -15.21
C ILE A 121 28.90 21.24 -16.62
N PHE A 122 27.95 20.57 -17.28
CA PHE A 122 28.17 20.06 -18.63
C PHE A 122 28.47 21.15 -19.66
N GLU A 123 27.75 22.28 -19.61
CA GLU A 123 27.96 23.40 -20.52
C GLU A 123 29.29 24.12 -20.24
N LYS A 124 29.61 24.34 -18.95
CA LYS A 124 30.87 24.96 -18.50
C LYS A 124 32.11 24.20 -18.97
N TYR A 125 32.07 22.87 -18.93
CA TYR A 125 33.21 22.00 -19.28
C TYR A 125 33.05 21.29 -20.63
N LYS A 126 32.15 21.75 -21.51
CA LYS A 126 31.80 21.04 -22.76
C LYS A 126 32.99 20.64 -23.64
N ASN A 127 34.07 21.44 -23.63
CA ASN A 127 35.29 21.23 -24.43
C ASN A 127 36.48 20.65 -23.62
N HIS A 128 36.33 20.46 -22.30
CA HIS A 128 37.40 20.04 -21.39
C HIS A 128 36.90 19.01 -20.36
N ARG A 129 36.16 17.99 -20.81
CA ARG A 129 35.54 16.98 -19.94
C ARG A 129 36.51 16.00 -19.28
N GLU A 130 37.79 16.09 -19.60
CA GLU A 130 38.84 15.32 -18.92
C GLU A 130 39.57 16.14 -17.86
N SER A 131 39.17 17.40 -17.63
CA SER A 131 39.82 18.24 -16.62
C SER A 131 39.54 17.70 -15.21
N PRO A 132 40.54 17.71 -14.31
CA PRO A 132 40.33 17.31 -12.92
C PRO A 132 39.20 18.07 -12.22
N GLU A 133 38.99 19.34 -12.56
CA GLU A 133 37.92 20.17 -12.00
C GLU A 133 36.53 19.71 -12.45
N TYR A 134 36.36 19.29 -13.70
CA TYR A 134 35.09 18.72 -14.17
C TYR A 134 34.75 17.44 -13.41
N ILE A 135 35.74 16.56 -13.24
CA ILE A 135 35.57 15.30 -12.50
C ILE A 135 35.19 15.58 -11.04
N ASP A 136 35.86 16.53 -10.38
CA ASP A 136 35.56 16.93 -9.00
C ASP A 136 34.13 17.50 -8.86
N GLU A 137 33.68 18.37 -9.78
CA GLU A 137 32.31 18.90 -9.76
C GLU A 137 31.26 17.81 -10.01
N LEU A 138 31.53 16.86 -10.91
CA LEU A 138 30.64 15.71 -11.14
C LEU A 138 30.52 14.82 -9.90
N VAL A 139 31.64 14.48 -9.25
CA VAL A 139 31.63 13.65 -8.02
C VAL A 139 30.83 14.35 -6.91
N LYS A 140 30.96 15.68 -6.78
CA LYS A 140 30.15 16.46 -5.84
C LYS A 140 28.66 16.40 -6.16
N LEU A 141 28.28 16.54 -7.44
CA LEU A 141 26.88 16.45 -7.86
C LEU A 141 26.31 15.04 -7.66
N GLU A 142 27.09 14.00 -7.94
CA GLU A 142 26.71 12.61 -7.73
C GLU A 142 26.42 12.35 -6.25
N LYS A 143 27.36 12.72 -5.36
CA LYS A 143 27.16 12.62 -3.91
C LYS A 143 25.93 13.39 -3.42
N LEU A 144 25.67 14.56 -3.99
CA LEU A 144 24.51 15.37 -3.67
C LEU A 144 23.19 14.69 -4.10
N THR A 145 23.22 14.02 -5.25
CA THR A 145 22.09 13.26 -5.79
C THR A 145 21.85 11.98 -4.98
N GLU A 146 22.90 11.27 -4.58
CA GLU A 146 22.81 10.13 -3.68
C GLU A 146 22.16 10.50 -2.35
N ASN A 147 22.55 11.64 -1.78
CA ASN A 147 21.97 12.17 -0.54
C ASN A 147 20.48 12.50 -0.69
N TYR A 148 20.08 13.10 -1.81
CA TYR A 148 18.68 13.34 -2.14
C TYR A 148 17.88 12.03 -2.16
N VAL A 149 18.36 11.04 -2.92
CA VAL A 149 17.71 9.73 -3.04
C VAL A 149 17.64 9.02 -1.70
N LYS A 150 18.71 9.08 -0.89
CA LYS A 150 18.75 8.52 0.45
C LYS A 150 17.68 9.14 1.36
N TYR A 151 17.49 10.46 1.30
CA TYR A 151 16.45 11.13 2.07
C TYR A 151 15.05 10.66 1.63
N ILE A 152 14.77 10.67 0.32
CA ILE A 152 13.46 10.26 -0.21
C ILE A 152 13.15 8.82 0.21
N ASN A 153 14.10 7.89 0.06
CA ASN A 153 13.94 6.51 0.48
C ASN A 153 13.76 6.36 1.99
N PHE A 154 14.46 7.16 2.79
CA PHE A 154 14.27 7.18 4.24
C PHE A 154 12.83 7.57 4.60
N TYR A 155 12.32 8.66 4.03
CA TYR A 155 10.97 9.14 4.29
C TYR A 155 9.89 8.16 3.82
N LEU A 156 9.99 7.65 2.59
CA LEU A 156 9.05 6.66 2.05
C LEU A 156 9.05 5.40 2.92
N GLY A 157 10.23 4.94 3.32
CA GLY A 157 10.39 3.78 4.21
C GLY A 157 9.81 4.03 5.60
N LEU A 158 10.08 5.18 6.21
CA LEU A 158 9.56 5.57 7.53
C LEU A 158 8.03 5.64 7.54
N SER A 159 7.45 6.32 6.55
CA SER A 159 6.00 6.48 6.43
C SER A 159 5.32 5.13 6.23
N SER A 160 5.88 4.29 5.36
CA SER A 160 5.36 2.96 5.06
C SER A 160 5.43 2.02 6.27
N ARG A 161 6.58 2.00 6.97
CA ARG A 161 6.70 1.20 8.20
C ARG A 161 5.70 1.65 9.26
N SER A 162 5.50 2.95 9.43
CA SER A 162 4.50 3.47 10.36
C SER A 162 3.09 3.01 10.01
N VAL A 163 2.69 3.16 8.74
CA VAL A 163 1.40 2.70 8.21
C VAL A 163 1.19 1.22 8.52
N LEU A 164 2.15 0.36 8.15
CA LEU A 164 2.06 -1.09 8.36
C LEU A 164 1.97 -1.45 9.84
N LYS A 165 2.78 -0.80 10.67
CA LYS A 165 2.84 -1.06 12.11
C LYS A 165 1.53 -0.78 12.85
N PHE A 166 0.77 0.22 12.38
CA PHE A 166 -0.57 0.50 12.90
C PHE A 166 -1.67 -0.12 12.01
N GLY A 167 -1.39 -1.24 11.35
CA GLY A 167 -2.40 -2.06 10.67
C GLY A 167 -2.89 -1.53 9.32
N GLY A 168 -2.34 -0.42 8.83
CA GLY A 168 -2.65 0.11 7.50
C GLY A 168 -1.94 -0.67 6.40
N VAL A 169 -2.22 -0.30 5.16
CA VAL A 169 -1.54 -0.80 3.96
C VAL A 169 -1.10 0.38 3.10
N VAL A 170 0.09 0.25 2.51
CA VAL A 170 0.55 1.20 1.49
C VAL A 170 -0.08 0.78 0.17
N ASP A 171 -0.88 1.66 -0.43
CA ASP A 171 -1.48 1.43 -1.74
C ASP A 171 -0.42 1.62 -2.83
N LYS A 172 0.20 2.80 -2.85
CA LYS A 172 1.29 3.10 -3.80
C LYS A 172 2.12 4.31 -3.37
N TYR A 173 3.29 4.45 -3.99
CA TYR A 173 4.05 5.70 -4.00
C TYR A 173 3.71 6.50 -5.27
N ILE A 174 3.63 7.82 -5.13
CA ILE A 174 3.38 8.75 -6.23
C ILE A 174 4.51 9.78 -6.22
N GLY A 175 5.66 9.40 -6.80
CA GLY A 175 6.89 10.17 -6.64
C GLY A 175 7.39 10.08 -5.20
N ASP A 176 7.39 11.22 -4.51
CA ASP A 176 7.71 11.38 -3.09
C ASP A 176 6.48 11.26 -2.17
N ALA A 177 5.28 11.14 -2.73
CA ALA A 177 4.06 10.97 -1.96
C ALA A 177 3.77 9.51 -1.58
N VAL A 178 3.21 9.29 -0.38
CA VAL A 178 2.70 7.98 0.06
C VAL A 178 1.18 8.02 0.11
N MET A 179 0.54 7.09 -0.61
CA MET A 179 -0.88 6.81 -0.45
C MET A 179 -1.05 5.54 0.36
N ALA A 180 -1.77 5.63 1.47
CA ALA A 180 -2.06 4.50 2.35
C ALA A 180 -3.54 4.45 2.73
N ALA A 181 -3.98 3.27 3.17
CA ALA A 181 -5.34 3.06 3.61
C ALA A 181 -5.44 2.11 4.81
N TRP A 182 -6.51 2.27 5.59
CA TRP A 182 -6.93 1.34 6.65
C TRP A 182 -8.36 0.87 6.38
N GLY A 183 -8.72 -0.32 6.85
CA GLY A 183 -10.00 -0.97 6.54
C GLY A 183 -9.99 -1.76 5.23
N VAL A 184 -8.81 -1.93 4.62
CA VAL A 184 -8.57 -2.72 3.41
C VAL A 184 -7.23 -3.48 3.53
N PRO A 185 -7.03 -4.61 2.83
CA PRO A 185 -8.00 -5.33 1.99
C PRO A 185 -9.04 -6.11 2.80
N ILE A 186 -8.74 -6.41 4.06
CA ILE A 186 -9.66 -7.02 5.00
C ILE A 186 -10.47 -5.92 5.69
N ASP A 187 -11.75 -6.19 5.91
CA ASP A 187 -12.57 -5.33 6.75
C ASP A 187 -12.01 -5.27 8.17
N ALA A 188 -12.01 -4.07 8.74
CA ALA A 188 -11.73 -3.88 10.14
C ALA A 188 -13.04 -3.82 10.94
N PRO A 189 -13.04 -4.27 12.21
CA PRO A 189 -14.26 -4.43 12.98
C PRO A 189 -14.98 -3.11 13.32
N ASP A 190 -14.26 -1.98 13.36
CA ASP A 190 -14.82 -0.68 13.76
C ASP A 190 -14.08 0.51 13.09
N PRO A 191 -14.80 1.45 12.44
CA PRO A 191 -14.24 2.69 11.89
C PRO A 191 -13.46 3.56 12.89
N ILE A 192 -13.88 3.62 14.16
CA ILE A 192 -13.17 4.43 15.18
C ILE A 192 -11.80 3.82 15.46
N PHE A 193 -11.75 2.50 15.66
CA PHE A 193 -10.50 1.78 15.90
C PHE A 193 -9.47 1.98 14.77
N ILE A 194 -9.88 1.88 13.50
CA ILE A 194 -8.97 2.13 12.38
C ILE A 194 -8.59 3.59 12.20
N ALA A 195 -9.48 4.53 12.53
CA ALA A 195 -9.16 5.96 12.50
C ALA A 195 -8.09 6.31 13.55
N ARG A 196 -8.18 5.73 14.75
CA ARG A 196 -7.16 5.89 15.81
C ARG A 196 -5.80 5.32 15.39
N ARG A 197 -5.78 4.14 14.76
CA ARG A 197 -4.58 3.57 14.12
C ARG A 197 -3.97 4.52 13.10
N ALA A 198 -4.80 5.07 12.20
CA ALA A 198 -4.34 5.95 11.15
C ALA A 198 -3.72 7.25 11.69
N ILE A 199 -4.35 7.91 12.68
CA ILE A 199 -3.79 9.14 13.25
C ILE A 199 -2.49 8.88 14.03
N LEU A 200 -2.41 7.76 14.77
CA LEU A 200 -1.16 7.36 15.46
C LEU A 200 -0.02 7.15 14.46
N ALA A 201 -0.27 6.40 13.39
CA ALA A 201 0.72 6.16 12.34
C ALA A 201 1.21 7.45 11.68
N THR A 202 0.27 8.35 11.41
CA THR A 202 0.53 9.59 10.68
C THR A 202 1.33 10.57 11.54
N VAL A 203 0.95 10.73 12.80
CA VAL A 203 1.69 11.59 13.75
C VAL A 203 3.08 11.01 14.05
N PHE A 204 3.20 9.68 14.18
CA PHE A 204 4.49 9.00 14.28
C PHE A 204 5.42 9.34 13.12
N ALA A 205 4.96 9.09 11.88
CA ALA A 205 5.75 9.31 10.68
C ALA A 205 6.15 10.78 10.53
N ASN A 206 5.23 11.70 10.83
CA ASN A 206 5.49 13.13 10.83
C ASN A 206 6.62 13.50 11.80
N ARG A 207 6.51 13.13 13.07
CA ARG A 207 7.54 13.50 14.07
C ARG A 207 8.89 12.90 13.78
N MET A 208 8.95 11.63 13.39
CA MET A 208 10.20 10.98 13.06
C MET A 208 10.89 11.62 11.85
N THR A 209 10.11 12.12 10.89
CA THR A 209 10.65 12.90 9.76
C THR A 209 11.19 14.25 10.24
N LEU A 210 10.51 14.93 11.17
CA LEU A 210 11.02 16.18 11.76
C LEU A 210 12.33 15.96 12.56
N LYS A 211 12.39 14.90 13.36
CA LYS A 211 13.61 14.51 14.10
C LYS A 211 14.77 14.19 13.15
N TYR A 212 14.48 13.51 12.03
CA TYR A 212 15.47 13.24 11.00
C TYR A 212 15.96 14.53 10.31
N ASN A 213 15.06 15.47 10.03
CA ASN A 213 15.46 16.79 9.52
C ASN A 213 16.42 17.52 10.48
N GLU A 214 16.22 17.41 11.79
CA GLU A 214 17.11 18.01 12.79
C GLU A 214 18.49 17.34 12.81
N SER A 215 18.56 16.00 12.71
CA SER A 215 19.85 15.31 12.63
C SER A 215 20.61 15.65 11.35
N MET A 216 19.91 15.75 10.22
CA MET A 216 20.52 16.14 8.94
C MET A 216 21.12 17.56 8.99
N LYS A 217 20.44 18.51 9.66
CA LYS A 217 20.99 19.85 9.91
C LYS A 217 22.29 19.80 10.72
N GLN A 218 22.34 18.97 11.76
CA GLN A 218 23.53 18.83 12.62
C GLN A 218 24.71 18.20 11.88
N GLU A 219 24.45 17.28 10.94
CA GLU A 219 25.45 16.68 10.07
C GLU A 219 25.94 17.60 8.94
N GLY A 220 25.44 18.85 8.90
CA GLY A 220 25.89 19.86 7.93
C GLY A 220 25.34 19.66 6.52
N PHE A 221 24.24 18.92 6.37
CA PHE A 221 23.55 18.85 5.08
C PHE A 221 23.02 20.23 4.71
N GLU A 222 23.18 20.59 3.43
CA GLU A 222 22.66 21.85 2.89
C GLU A 222 21.16 21.98 3.16
N ASP A 223 20.67 23.21 3.33
CA ASP A 223 19.24 23.50 3.50
C ASP A 223 18.36 22.89 2.38
N LEU A 224 18.98 22.55 1.25
CA LEU A 224 18.39 21.90 0.09
C LEU A 224 17.74 20.52 0.41
N PHE A 225 18.07 19.89 1.53
CA PHE A 225 17.56 18.56 1.92
C PHE A 225 16.64 18.55 3.14
N ILE A 226 16.30 19.71 3.69
CA ILE A 226 15.35 19.79 4.80
C ILE A 226 13.95 19.83 4.20
N PHE A 227 13.34 18.66 4.04
CA PHE A 227 12.00 18.55 3.46
C PHE A 227 10.94 18.62 4.53
N GLN A 228 9.88 19.39 4.28
CA GLN A 228 8.76 19.45 5.19
C GLN A 228 7.60 18.64 4.62
N GLN A 229 7.35 17.51 5.25
CA GLN A 229 6.30 16.56 4.88
C GLN A 229 4.92 17.08 5.26
N ARG A 230 3.93 16.81 4.43
CA ARG A 230 2.51 17.07 4.69
C ARG A 230 1.81 15.74 4.81
N PHE A 231 0.87 15.64 5.75
CA PHE A 231 0.01 14.47 5.85
C PHE A 231 -1.45 14.90 5.91
N VAL A 232 -2.29 14.17 5.19
CA VAL A 232 -3.73 14.36 5.13
C VAL A 232 -4.44 13.05 5.44
N LEU A 233 -5.41 13.10 6.36
CA LEU A 233 -6.34 12.00 6.61
C LEU A 233 -7.77 12.36 6.22
N HIS A 234 -8.42 11.43 5.52
CA HIS A 234 -9.83 11.49 5.19
C HIS A 234 -10.42 10.08 5.24
N CYS A 235 -11.74 9.96 5.21
CA CYS A 235 -12.41 8.68 5.30
C CYS A 235 -13.74 8.68 4.55
N GLY A 236 -14.17 7.49 4.14
CA GLY A 236 -15.46 7.30 3.50
C GLY A 236 -15.56 5.93 2.85
N GLU A 237 -16.69 5.71 2.16
CA GLU A 237 -16.91 4.49 1.41
C GLU A 237 -16.16 4.53 0.08
N VAL A 238 -15.42 3.47 -0.19
CA VAL A 238 -14.59 3.29 -1.37
C VAL A 238 -14.87 1.94 -2.01
N LEU A 239 -14.59 1.85 -3.31
CA LEU A 239 -14.53 0.59 -4.01
C LEU A 239 -13.09 0.06 -3.93
N ALA A 240 -12.89 -1.06 -3.24
CA ALA A 240 -11.59 -1.66 -3.02
C ALA A 240 -11.49 -3.02 -3.73
N GLY A 241 -10.40 -3.30 -4.41
CA GLY A 241 -10.22 -4.56 -5.12
C GLY A 241 -9.02 -4.55 -6.05
N ILE A 242 -8.85 -5.62 -6.81
CA ILE A 242 -7.81 -5.72 -7.83
C ILE A 242 -8.28 -5.03 -9.11
N PHE A 243 -7.59 -3.97 -9.52
CA PHE A 243 -7.87 -3.23 -10.74
C PHE A 243 -6.69 -3.32 -11.71
N GLY A 244 -6.99 -3.37 -13.01
CA GLY A 244 -5.98 -3.32 -14.07
C GLY A 244 -6.19 -4.36 -15.16
N THR A 245 -5.12 -4.61 -15.91
CA THR A 245 -5.06 -5.57 -17.02
C THR A 245 -4.28 -6.83 -16.58
N PRO A 246 -4.30 -7.93 -17.36
CA PRO A 246 -3.46 -9.09 -17.06
C PRO A 246 -1.95 -8.77 -16.97
N LEU A 247 -1.48 -7.75 -17.68
CA LEU A 247 -0.06 -7.34 -17.68
C LEU A 247 0.32 -6.42 -16.51
N ARG A 248 -0.64 -5.68 -15.96
CA ARG A 248 -0.41 -4.72 -14.89
C ARG A 248 -1.70 -4.52 -14.10
N PHE A 249 -1.68 -4.93 -12.85
CA PHE A 249 -2.81 -4.84 -11.93
C PHE A 249 -2.30 -4.58 -10.51
N ASP A 250 -3.09 -3.87 -9.73
CA ASP A 250 -2.80 -3.52 -8.34
C ASP A 250 -4.09 -3.67 -7.50
N TYR A 251 -3.96 -4.02 -6.23
CA TYR A 251 -5.05 -3.83 -5.27
C TYR A 251 -5.05 -2.37 -4.86
N THR A 252 -6.15 -1.67 -5.09
CA THR A 252 -6.24 -0.23 -4.80
C THR A 252 -7.67 0.13 -4.42
N ILE A 253 -7.84 1.35 -3.93
CA ILE A 253 -9.14 1.92 -3.59
C ILE A 253 -9.51 3.03 -4.57
N MET A 254 -10.79 3.09 -4.94
CA MET A 254 -11.36 4.09 -5.83
C MET A 254 -12.62 4.71 -5.22
N GLY A 255 -12.88 5.97 -5.53
CA GLY A 255 -14.11 6.64 -5.11
C GLY A 255 -13.93 8.14 -4.89
N ALA A 256 -15.04 8.82 -4.58
CA ALA A 256 -15.01 10.23 -4.22
C ALA A 256 -14.07 10.52 -3.03
N PRO A 257 -14.05 9.73 -1.94
CA PRO A 257 -13.16 9.99 -0.81
C PRO A 257 -11.67 9.98 -1.18
N VAL A 258 -11.24 9.13 -2.11
CA VAL A 258 -9.83 9.10 -2.57
C VAL A 258 -9.44 10.42 -3.24
N ASN A 259 -10.30 10.90 -4.13
CA ASN A 259 -10.08 12.17 -4.82
C ASN A 259 -10.20 13.38 -3.88
N GLU A 260 -11.09 13.32 -2.89
CA GLU A 260 -11.23 14.35 -1.87
C GLU A 260 -9.98 14.45 -1.00
N ALA A 261 -9.44 13.32 -0.54
CA ALA A 261 -8.19 13.27 0.23
C ALA A 261 -7.03 13.92 -0.54
N ALA A 262 -6.86 13.56 -1.82
CA ALA A 262 -5.83 14.17 -2.67
C ALA A 262 -6.03 15.68 -2.86
N ARG A 263 -7.27 16.16 -2.94
CA ARG A 263 -7.54 17.62 -3.05
C ARG A 263 -7.28 18.36 -1.74
N ILE A 264 -7.54 17.73 -0.59
CA ILE A 264 -7.24 18.30 0.72
C ILE A 264 -5.72 18.42 0.93
N GLU A 265 -4.95 17.44 0.47
CA GLU A 265 -3.48 17.50 0.44
C GLU A 265 -3.00 18.76 -0.28
N SER A 266 -3.58 19.05 -1.45
CA SER A 266 -3.20 20.21 -2.26
C SER A 266 -3.68 21.56 -1.71
N LEU A 267 -4.42 21.62 -0.58
CA LEU A 267 -4.81 22.88 0.05
C LEU A 267 -3.64 23.54 0.77
N GLU A 268 -3.61 24.88 0.76
CA GLU A 268 -2.58 25.65 1.47
C GLU A 268 -2.60 25.42 3.00
N THR A 269 -3.76 25.06 3.55
CA THR A 269 -3.95 24.76 4.97
C THR A 269 -3.23 23.50 5.43
N SER A 270 -2.86 22.61 4.51
CA SER A 270 -1.96 21.48 4.75
C SER A 270 -0.53 22.02 4.87
N ALA A 271 -0.27 22.75 5.95
CA ALA A 271 1.02 23.38 6.20
C ALA A 271 2.11 22.30 6.33
N PRO A 272 3.31 22.55 5.79
CA PRO A 272 4.38 21.57 5.86
C PRO A 272 4.78 21.28 7.32
N GLY A 273 5.13 20.04 7.61
CA GLY A 273 5.38 19.55 8.95
C GLY A 273 4.11 19.30 9.78
N LYS A 274 2.90 19.52 9.24
CA LYS A 274 1.64 19.33 9.99
C LYS A 274 0.83 18.15 9.45
N VAL A 275 -0.08 17.67 10.31
CA VAL A 275 -1.07 16.63 10.01
C VAL A 275 -2.45 17.28 9.96
N THR A 276 -3.10 17.24 8.81
CA THR A 276 -4.45 17.80 8.61
C THR A 276 -5.45 16.70 8.26
N PHE A 277 -6.73 16.99 8.48
CA PHE A 277 -7.79 16.04 8.19
C PHE A 277 -9.14 16.70 8.02
N SER A 278 -10.02 16.02 7.29
CA SER A 278 -11.42 16.40 7.12
C SER A 278 -12.23 16.34 8.41
N ARG A 279 -13.38 17.02 8.46
CA ARG A 279 -14.39 16.87 9.52
C ARG A 279 -14.85 15.42 9.69
N GLU A 280 -15.08 14.72 8.58
CA GLU A 280 -15.55 13.34 8.57
C GLU A 280 -14.58 12.45 9.36
N PHE A 281 -13.28 12.62 9.16
CA PHE A 281 -12.25 11.93 9.94
C PHE A 281 -12.20 12.42 11.39
N TYR A 282 -12.25 13.74 11.62
CA TYR A 282 -12.25 14.30 12.97
C TYR A 282 -13.36 13.74 13.84
N ASN A 283 -14.56 13.52 13.28
CA ASN A 283 -15.70 12.96 14.01
C ASN A 283 -15.43 11.56 14.58
N LEU A 284 -14.50 10.79 13.99
CA LEU A 284 -14.10 9.46 14.46
C LEU A 284 -13.08 9.51 15.59
N VAL A 285 -12.36 10.61 15.76
CA VAL A 285 -11.22 10.73 16.68
C VAL A 285 -11.30 11.93 17.63
N ASN A 286 -12.40 12.69 17.65
CA ASN A 286 -12.52 13.92 18.43
C ASN A 286 -12.42 13.69 19.96
N ASP A 287 -12.70 12.47 20.42
CA ASP A 287 -12.56 12.00 21.80
C ASP A 287 -11.13 11.53 22.10
N PHE A 288 -10.31 11.38 21.07
CA PHE A 288 -8.94 10.88 21.13
C PHE A 288 -7.89 11.99 20.98
N ILE A 289 -8.20 13.03 20.21
CA ILE A 289 -7.29 14.14 19.91
C ILE A 289 -7.90 15.52 20.16
N GLU A 290 -7.04 16.52 20.36
CA GLU A 290 -7.36 17.93 20.20
C GLU A 290 -6.91 18.41 18.82
N ALA A 291 -7.70 19.30 18.21
CA ALA A 291 -7.44 19.78 16.87
C ALA A 291 -7.86 21.25 16.70
N ASP A 292 -7.11 22.00 15.89
CA ASP A 292 -7.48 23.35 15.47
C ASP A 292 -8.40 23.26 14.24
N HIS A 293 -9.51 24.01 14.26
CA HIS A 293 -10.36 24.17 13.08
C HIS A 293 -9.75 25.22 12.14
N LEU A 294 -9.36 24.81 10.93
CA LEU A 294 -8.72 25.67 9.94
C LEU A 294 -9.73 26.38 9.01
N GLY A 295 -11.01 26.01 9.08
CA GLY A 295 -12.10 26.60 8.29
C GLY A 295 -12.67 25.65 7.23
N SER A 296 -13.64 26.18 6.47
CA SER A 296 -14.36 25.45 5.42
C SER A 296 -13.80 25.76 4.04
N PHE A 297 -13.54 24.72 3.24
CA PHE A 297 -12.94 24.84 1.91
C PHE A 297 -13.81 24.16 0.85
N LYS A 298 -14.00 24.84 -0.29
CA LYS A 298 -14.71 24.25 -1.42
C LYS A 298 -13.76 23.41 -2.27
N LEU A 299 -13.97 22.10 -2.30
CA LEU A 299 -13.23 21.20 -3.18
C LEU A 299 -13.86 21.20 -4.58
N LYS A 300 -13.03 21.14 -5.63
CA LYS A 300 -13.51 21.04 -7.02
C LYS A 300 -14.43 19.82 -7.15
N GLY A 301 -15.67 20.00 -7.61
CA GLY A 301 -16.61 18.89 -7.80
C GLY A 301 -17.35 18.42 -6.54
N LYS A 302 -17.20 19.12 -5.41
CA LYS A 302 -18.06 18.93 -4.22
C LYS A 302 -18.97 20.16 -4.08
N GLU A 303 -20.26 19.93 -3.89
CA GLU A 303 -21.23 21.03 -3.73
C GLU A 303 -21.02 21.76 -2.41
N ASN A 304 -20.94 20.99 -1.32
CA ASN A 304 -20.77 21.50 0.03
C ASN A 304 -19.29 21.65 0.39
N PRO A 305 -18.89 22.79 1.00
CA PRO A 305 -17.57 22.93 1.58
C PRO A 305 -17.28 21.84 2.61
N ILE A 306 -16.00 21.48 2.74
CA ILE A 306 -15.51 20.55 3.74
C ILE A 306 -14.72 21.33 4.80
N ASP A 307 -14.96 21.01 6.06
CA ASP A 307 -14.20 21.60 7.17
C ASP A 307 -12.90 20.85 7.39
N ILE A 308 -11.81 21.59 7.50
CA ILE A 308 -10.47 21.05 7.69
C ILE A 308 -9.99 21.35 9.11
N TYR A 309 -9.36 20.35 9.70
CA TYR A 309 -8.79 20.39 11.03
C TYR A 309 -7.30 20.07 10.97
N ARG A 310 -6.56 20.54 11.97
CA ARG A 310 -5.14 20.24 12.16
C ARG A 310 -4.93 19.58 13.50
N PHE A 311 -4.17 18.49 13.53
CA PHE A 311 -3.74 17.85 14.76
C PHE A 311 -3.03 18.86 15.66
N LYS A 312 -3.43 18.91 16.94
CA LYS A 312 -2.73 19.69 17.98
C LYS A 312 -1.99 18.75 18.92
N LYS A 313 -2.74 17.86 19.59
CA LYS A 313 -2.19 16.87 20.53
C LYS A 313 -3.14 15.72 20.76
N PHE A 314 -2.63 14.65 21.38
CA PHE A 314 -3.46 13.58 21.92
C PHE A 314 -4.08 14.03 23.25
N ARG A 315 -5.32 13.61 23.53
CA ARG A 315 -6.00 13.96 24.78
C ARG A 315 -5.45 13.22 25.99
N ASN A 316 -4.94 12.01 25.78
CA ASN A 316 -4.31 11.23 26.83
C ASN A 316 -2.81 11.53 26.85
N SER A 317 -2.28 11.79 28.05
CA SER A 317 -0.87 12.08 28.28
C SER A 317 0.03 10.85 28.20
N ASN A 318 -0.48 9.64 28.46
CA ASN A 318 0.27 8.38 28.31
C ASN A 318 -0.01 7.70 26.96
N ILE A 319 0.28 8.43 25.90
CA ILE A 319 0.11 7.95 24.53
C ILE A 319 1.01 6.76 24.18
N SER A 320 2.11 6.56 24.91
CA SER A 320 2.99 5.40 24.78
C SER A 320 2.25 4.08 25.01
N GLU A 321 1.47 4.04 26.09
CA GLU A 321 0.66 2.90 26.51
C GLU A 321 -0.49 2.68 25.54
N ILE A 322 -1.14 3.76 25.10
CA ILE A 322 -2.21 3.64 24.12
C ILE A 322 -1.68 3.14 22.79
N ALA A 323 -0.58 3.69 22.27
CA ALA A 323 -0.05 3.31 20.97
C ALA A 323 0.22 1.80 20.91
N GLU A 324 0.74 1.21 21.99
CA GLU A 324 0.94 -0.24 22.16
C GLU A 324 -0.36 -1.06 21.96
N GLU A 325 -1.53 -0.54 22.37
CA GLU A 325 -2.83 -1.20 22.16
C GLU A 325 -3.25 -1.23 20.68
N TYR A 326 -2.82 -0.23 19.90
CA TYR A 326 -3.21 -0.08 18.50
C TYR A 326 -2.19 -0.66 17.52
N ILE A 327 -1.01 -1.09 17.96
CA ILE A 327 -0.02 -1.76 17.09
C ILE A 327 -0.60 -3.07 16.53
N ASP A 328 -0.42 -3.28 15.24
CA ASP A 328 -0.70 -4.56 14.60
C ASP A 328 0.50 -5.49 14.75
N ARG A 329 0.42 -6.37 15.76
CA ARG A 329 1.49 -7.32 16.08
C ARG A 329 1.78 -8.32 14.95
N SER A 330 0.81 -8.58 14.08
CA SER A 330 1.00 -9.48 12.93
C SER A 330 1.90 -8.88 11.84
N LYS A 331 1.98 -7.54 11.77
CA LYS A 331 2.77 -6.81 10.77
C LYS A 331 4.16 -6.41 11.27
N ILE A 332 4.50 -6.70 12.53
CA ILE A 332 5.81 -6.35 13.10
C ILE A 332 6.92 -7.15 12.42
N SER A 333 6.72 -8.42 12.05
CA SER A 333 7.76 -9.24 11.37
C SER A 333 8.26 -8.64 10.06
N ILE A 334 7.41 -7.88 9.36
CA ILE A 334 7.74 -7.17 8.11
C ILE A 334 8.56 -5.88 8.39
N SER A 335 8.49 -5.35 9.61
CA SER A 335 9.21 -4.15 10.06
C SER A 335 10.48 -4.45 10.88
N HIS A 336 10.91 -5.72 10.99
CA HIS A 336 12.12 -6.10 11.75
C HIS A 336 13.41 -5.69 11.03
N ALA A 337 13.73 -4.40 11.13
CA ALA A 337 15.09 -3.89 11.14
C ALA A 337 15.09 -2.66 12.05
N GLU A 338 15.55 -2.86 13.30
CA GLU A 338 15.93 -1.81 14.26
C GLU A 338 14.87 -0.74 14.59
N ASP A 339 13.88 -1.12 15.40
CA ASP A 339 12.80 -0.24 15.87
C ASP A 339 13.15 0.52 17.17
N GLU A 340 14.45 0.77 17.45
CA GLU A 340 14.88 1.59 18.59
C GLU A 340 14.24 2.99 18.51
N ASN A 341 14.25 3.57 17.32
CA ASN A 341 13.60 4.85 17.02
C ASN A 341 12.11 4.89 17.40
N PHE A 342 11.39 3.78 17.30
CA PHE A 342 9.98 3.73 17.68
C PHE A 342 9.79 3.64 19.18
N LYS A 343 10.61 2.83 19.88
CA LYS A 343 10.58 2.77 21.35
C LYS A 343 10.94 4.11 21.96
N ASP A 344 11.91 4.80 21.36
CA ASP A 344 12.31 6.14 21.79
C ASP A 344 11.21 7.15 21.50
N TYR A 345 10.56 7.07 20.33
CA TYR A 345 9.40 7.91 20.04
C TYR A 345 8.23 7.71 21.02
N LEU A 346 7.91 6.46 21.38
CA LEU A 346 6.88 6.21 22.38
C LEU A 346 7.24 6.84 23.73
N ARG A 347 8.54 7.02 24.04
CA ARG A 347 9.02 7.64 25.28
C ARG A 347 9.20 9.16 25.19
N ASP A 348 9.29 9.72 23.99
CA ASP A 348 9.45 11.16 23.74
C ASP A 348 8.16 11.92 24.12
N ASP A 349 8.26 13.23 24.33
CA ASP A 349 7.10 14.08 24.57
C ASP A 349 6.25 14.20 23.30
N TRP A 350 4.96 13.94 23.43
CA TRP A 350 4.01 14.02 22.32
C TRP A 350 3.31 15.37 22.23
N ASP A 351 3.75 16.38 22.98
CA ASP A 351 3.38 17.77 22.79
C ASP A 351 4.53 18.52 22.09
N ILE A 352 4.34 18.84 20.80
CA ILE A 352 5.20 19.77 20.05
C ILE A 352 4.27 20.72 19.32
N ASP A 353 4.27 22.00 19.72
CA ASP A 353 3.46 23.09 19.14
C ASP A 353 3.75 23.34 17.63
#